data_AF-A0A7X1DPH8-F1
#
_entry.id   AF-A0A7X1DPH8-F1
#
_cell.length_a   1.000
_cell.length_b   1.000
_cell.length_c   1.000
_cell.angle_alpha   90.00
_cell.angle_beta   90.00
_cell.angle_gamma   90.00
#
_symmetry.space_group_name_H-M   'P 1'
#
loop_
_entity.id
_entity.type
_entity.pdbx_description
1 polymer ?
#
loop_
_entity_poly.entity_id
_entity_poly.type
_entity_poly.pdbx_seq_one_letter_code
_entity_poly.pdbx_strand_id
1 'polypeptide(L)' 'MSTELKYRVRAALAIQGKNQAWLAKELKIHPGQLSRIINGRDDTEKHIQRIKEFLNIE' A
#
# COMPACT_ATOMS: atom_id res chain seq x y z
N MET A 1 12.36 -6.39 2.21
CA MET A 1 10.97 -5.99 2.54
C MET A 1 10.37 -4.98 1.54
N SER A 2 10.98 -3.82 1.28
CA SER A 2 10.42 -2.77 0.38
C SER A 2 9.94 -3.27 -1.00
N THR A 3 10.75 -4.09 -1.67
CA THR A 3 10.45 -4.54 -3.04
C THR A 3 9.22 -5.45 -3.10
N GLU A 4 9.04 -6.29 -2.09
CA GLU A 4 7.97 -7.29 -2.06
C GLU A 4 6.60 -6.68 -1.77
N LEU A 5 6.50 -5.79 -0.77
CA LEU A 5 5.26 -5.06 -0.48
C LEU A 5 4.78 -4.28 -1.71
N LYS A 6 5.71 -3.62 -2.40
CA LYS A 6 5.42 -2.87 -3.63
C LYS A 6 4.81 -3.74 -4.73
N TYR A 7 5.35 -4.94 -4.95
CA TYR A 7 4.79 -5.86 -5.95
C TYR A 7 3.42 -6.39 -5.53
N ARG A 8 3.26 -6.81 -4.27
CA ARG A 8 1.97 -7.32 -3.76
C ARG A 8 0.87 -6.27 -3.83
N VAL A 9 1.15 -5.02 -3.42
CA VAL A 9 0.20 -3.91 -3.52
C VAL A 9 -0.16 -3.60 -4.97
N ARG A 10 0.83 -3.59 -5.89
CA ARG A 10 0.55 -3.35 -7.32
C ARG A 10 -0.30 -4.46 -7.93
N ALA A 11 -0.01 -5.72 -7.61
CA ALA A 11 -0.77 -6.87 -8.08
C ALA A 11 -2.23 -6.81 -7.58
N ALA A 12 -2.44 -6.57 -6.29
CA ALA A 12 -3.78 -6.44 -5.71
C ALA A 12 -4.59 -5.31 -6.34
N LEU A 13 -3.96 -4.13 -6.53
CA LEU A 13 -4.61 -3.00 -7.18
C LEU A 13 -4.97 -3.30 -8.65
N ALA A 14 -4.10 -3.99 -9.38
CA ALA A 14 -4.36 -4.40 -10.76
C ALA A 14 -5.54 -5.37 -10.85
N ILE A 15 -5.61 -6.38 -9.96
CA ILE A 15 -6.73 -7.33 -9.88
C ILE A 15 -8.06 -6.60 -9.61
N GLN A 16 -8.04 -5.56 -8.77
CA GLN A 16 -9.23 -4.77 -8.42
C GLN A 16 -9.56 -3.65 -9.43
N GLY A 17 -8.74 -3.43 -10.46
CA GLY A 17 -8.89 -2.30 -11.38
C GLY A 17 -8.74 -0.94 -10.71
N LYS A 18 -7.92 -0.85 -9.65
CA LYS A 18 -7.70 0.35 -8.84
C LYS A 18 -6.25 0.85 -8.99
N ASN A 19 -5.99 2.04 -8.45
CA ASN A 19 -4.65 2.64 -8.44
C ASN A 19 -4.24 3.07 -7.02
N GLN A 20 -2.99 3.50 -6.85
CA GLN A 20 -2.48 3.91 -5.53
C GLN A 20 -3.18 5.16 -4.99
N ALA A 21 -3.69 6.06 -5.84
CA ALA A 21 -4.42 7.24 -5.40
C ALA A 21 -5.77 6.86 -4.77
N TRP A 22 -6.45 5.86 -5.34
CA TRP A 22 -7.64 5.26 -4.73
C TRP A 22 -7.32 4.67 -3.36
N LEU A 23 -6.27 3.85 -3.26
CA LEU A 23 -5.84 3.26 -1.98
C LEU A 23 -5.53 4.32 -0.91
N ALA A 24 -4.85 5.39 -1.29
CA ALA A 24 -4.54 6.50 -0.39
C ALA A 24 -5.81 7.16 0.17
N LYS A 25 -6.82 7.34 -0.69
CA LYS A 25 -8.13 7.89 -0.31
C LYS A 25 -8.87 6.97 0.67
N GLU A 26 -8.93 5.68 0.38
CA GLU A 26 -9.60 4.69 1.25
C GLU A 26 -8.94 4.58 2.62
N LEU A 27 -7.59 4.58 2.65
CA LEU A 27 -6.83 4.53 3.89
C LEU A 27 -6.79 5.88 4.63
N LYS A 28 -7.33 6.95 4.05
CA LYS A 28 -7.27 8.33 4.57
C LYS A 28 -5.84 8.77 4.90
N ILE A 29 -4.90 8.45 4.01
CA ILE A 29 -3.49 8.85 4.13
C ILE A 29 -3.04 9.65 2.91
N HIS A 30 -2.05 10.51 3.11
CA HIS A 30 -1.52 11.31 2.00
C HIS A 30 -0.87 10.41 0.94
N PRO A 31 -1.09 10.63 -0.38
CA PRO A 31 -0.50 9.79 -1.44
C PRO A 31 1.03 9.70 -1.36
N GLY A 32 1.68 10.80 -0.97
CA GLY A 32 3.14 10.82 -0.74
C GLY A 32 3.57 9.93 0.42
N GLN A 33 2.79 9.89 1.51
CA GLN A 33 3.06 9.01 2.65
C GLN A 33 2.87 7.54 2.26
N LEU A 34 1.77 7.21 1.56
CA LEU A 34 1.56 5.86 1.03
C LEU A 34 2.72 5.42 0.13
N SER A 35 3.18 6.30 -0.77
CA SER A 35 4.31 6.01 -1.65
C SER A 35 5.59 5.73 -0.84
N ARG A 36 5.89 6.52 0.20
CA ARG A 36 7.05 6.26 1.07
C ARG A 36 6.94 4.93 1.79
N ILE A 37 5.78 4.58 2.34
CA ILE A 37 5.52 3.30 3.01
C ILE A 37 5.69 2.12 2.04
N ILE A 38 5.05 2.18 0.87
CA ILE A 38 5.15 1.11 -0.15
C ILE A 38 6.59 0.92 -0.62
N ASN A 39 7.36 2.02 -0.74
CA ASN A 39 8.77 1.95 -1.11
C ASN A 39 9.70 1.70 0.09
N GLY A 40 9.18 1.41 1.29
CA GLY A 40 9.95 1.07 2.49
C GLY A 40 10.83 2.20 3.02
N ARG A 41 10.46 3.46 2.75
CA ARG A 41 11.16 4.65 3.28
C ARG A 41 10.63 5.10 4.64
N ASP A 42 9.36 4.84 4.91
CA ASP A 42 8.75 5.04 6.22
C ASP A 42 8.46 3.64 6.80
N ASP A 43 9.21 3.23 7.82
CA ASP A 43 9.03 1.93 8.46
C ASP A 43 7.95 2.03 9.54
N THR A 44 6.70 2.17 9.09
CA THR A 44 5.54 2.20 9.98
C THR A 44 4.76 0.91 9.82
N GLU A 45 5.17 -0.10 10.57
CA GLU A 45 4.60 -1.46 10.58
C GLU A 45 3.06 -1.44 10.67
N LYS A 46 2.50 -0.52 11.47
CA LYS A 46 1.04 -0.27 11.56
C LYS A 46 0.40 0.10 10.22
N HIS A 47 1.06 0.94 9.41
CA HIS A 47 0.53 1.30 8.10
C HIS A 47 0.71 0.18 7.08
N ILE A 48 1.81 -0.56 7.13
CA ILE A 48 2.03 -1.72 6.27
C ILE A 48 0.94 -2.77 6.54
N GLN A 49 0.69 -3.07 7.82
CA GLN A 49 -0.34 -4.01 8.23
C GLN A 49 -1.73 -3.56 7.77
N ARG A 50 -2.05 -2.26 7.93
CA ARG A 50 -3.32 -1.70 7.47
C ARG A 50 -3.50 -1.79 5.95
N ILE A 51 -2.43 -1.60 5.16
CA ILE A 51 -2.47 -1.78 3.70
C ILE A 51 -2.73 -3.25 3.36
N LYS A 52 -2.04 -4.16 4.05
CA LYS A 52 -2.18 -5.61 3.86
C LYS A 52 -3.60 -6.09 4.15
N GLU A 53 -4.16 -5.70 5.29
CA GLU A 53 -5.53 -6.02 5.68
C GLU A 53 -6.56 -5.45 4.69
N PHE A 54 -6.39 -4.19 4.29
CA PHE A 54 -7.33 -3.54 3.38
C PHE A 54 -7.33 -4.20 1.99
N LEU A 55 -6.16 -4.59 1.49
CA LEU A 55 -6.02 -5.25 0.19
C LEU A 55 -6.19 -6.78 0.27
N ASN A 56 -6.36 -7.33 1.48
CA ASN A 56 -6.38 -8.76 1.76
C ASN A 56 -5.17 -9.50 1.16
N ILE A 57 -3.96 -9.01 1.46
CA ILE A 57 -2.67 -9.57 1.02
C ILE A 57 -1.78 -9.87 2.22
N GLU A 58 -0.93 -10.88 2.09
CA GLU A 58 0.03 -11.31 3.14
C GLU A 58 1.31 -10.47 3.16
#